data_AF-A0A1C5E7Z5-F1
#
_entry.id   AF-A0A1C5E7Z5-F1
#
_cell.length_a   1.000
_cell.length_b   1.000
_cell.length_c   1.000
_cell.angle_alpha   90.00
_cell.angle_beta   90.00
_cell.angle_gamma   90.00
#
_symmetry.space_group_name_H-M   'P 1'
#
loop_
_entity.id
_entity.type
_entity.pdbx_description
1 polymer ?
#
loop_
_entity_poly.entity_id
_entity_poly.type
_entity_poly.pdbx_seq_one_letter_code
_entity_poly.pdbx_strand_id
1 'polypeptide(L)'
;MKLTTTSVLNWAEDILRQLGDPVGHTLNVTVSAADREPEVPSGDTAFTSRLDMDIHNGEEPVEPSSARHPCSILVVLAFDDGSSTSVLLEQSMTEAEAVALLAEQLQDSVLEHTGGAPVPRCPGHRHPAVAKVVDGAASWTCPQNGRTRPILSGAAG
;
A
#
# COMPACT_ATOMS: atom_id res chain seq x y z
N MET A 1 2.80 8.18 16.06
CA MET A 1 2.90 9.27 15.05
C MET A 1 1.61 9.28 14.24
N LYS A 2 1.12 10.43 13.76
CA LYS A 2 -0.05 10.47 12.87
C LYS A 2 0.42 10.38 11.42
N LEU A 3 -0.22 9.54 10.62
CA LEU A 3 0.06 9.47 9.19
C LEU A 3 -0.53 10.72 8.52
N THR A 4 0.27 11.38 7.68
CA THR A 4 -0.16 12.53 6.88
C THR A 4 0.03 12.24 5.40
N THR A 5 -0.79 12.83 4.53
CA THR A 5 -0.66 12.65 3.08
C THR A 5 0.70 13.10 2.58
N THR A 6 1.28 14.17 3.16
CA THR A 6 2.62 14.65 2.84
C THR A 6 3.70 13.62 3.21
N SER A 7 3.65 13.05 4.41
CA SER A 7 4.61 12.02 4.83
C SER A 7 4.52 10.78 3.93
N VAL A 8 3.30 10.32 3.66
CA VAL A 8 3.07 9.13 2.82
C VAL A 8 3.50 9.36 1.37
N LEU A 9 3.25 10.56 0.81
CA LEU A 9 3.73 10.93 -0.52
C LEU A 9 5.26 10.87 -0.59
N ASN A 10 5.95 11.48 0.38
CA ASN A 10 7.42 11.46 0.43
C ASN A 10 7.97 10.03 0.55
N TRP A 11 7.31 9.17 1.34
CA TRP A 11 7.70 7.76 1.46
C TRP A 11 7.51 7.00 0.17
N ALA A 12 6.35 7.14 -0.48
CA ALA A 12 6.05 6.51 -1.76
C ALA A 12 7.06 6.93 -2.84
N GLU A 13 7.40 8.21 -2.92
CA GLU A 13 8.43 8.72 -3.84
C GLU A 13 9.84 8.16 -3.52
N ASP A 14 10.22 8.03 -2.25
CA ASP A 14 11.51 7.40 -1.87
C ASP A 14 11.56 5.91 -2.20
N ILE A 15 10.44 5.20 -2.01
CA ILE A 15 10.29 3.80 -2.40
C ILE A 15 10.40 3.66 -3.92
N LEU A 16 9.63 4.43 -4.69
CA LEU A 16 9.63 4.35 -6.16
C LEU A 16 11.01 4.65 -6.76
N ARG A 17 11.75 5.63 -6.21
CA ARG A 17 13.14 5.90 -6.60
C ARG A 17 14.05 4.67 -6.41
N GLN A 18 13.83 3.88 -5.36
CA GLN A 18 14.60 2.64 -5.14
C GLN A 18 14.13 1.48 -6.03
N LEU A 19 12.86 1.48 -6.43
CA LEU A 19 12.29 0.52 -7.38
C LEU A 19 12.68 0.82 -8.84
N GLY A 20 13.34 1.95 -9.09
CA GLY A 20 13.85 2.33 -10.40
C GLY A 20 12.96 3.28 -11.19
N ASP A 21 11.96 3.89 -10.53
CA ASP A 21 11.09 4.94 -11.06
C ASP A 21 10.42 4.57 -12.40
N PRO A 22 9.39 3.70 -12.38
CA PRO A 22 8.78 3.18 -13.60
C PRO A 22 8.30 4.32 -14.50
N VAL A 23 8.69 4.31 -15.79
CA VAL A 23 8.35 5.41 -16.70
C VAL A 23 6.83 5.51 -16.87
N GLY A 24 6.31 6.74 -16.91
CA GLY A 24 4.88 6.97 -17.17
C GLY A 24 3.95 6.72 -15.98
N HIS A 25 4.49 6.38 -14.81
CA HIS A 25 3.67 6.21 -13.61
C HIS A 25 3.10 7.55 -13.11
N THR A 26 1.99 7.46 -12.41
CA THR A 26 1.41 8.55 -11.63
C THR A 26 1.13 8.09 -10.22
N LEU A 27 1.33 8.98 -9.26
CA LEU A 27 1.14 8.72 -7.85
C LEU A 27 0.13 9.71 -7.28
N ASN A 28 -0.89 9.19 -6.59
CA ASN A 28 -1.90 9.99 -5.93
C ASN A 28 -2.05 9.56 -4.47
N VAL A 29 -2.10 10.52 -3.56
CA VAL A 29 -2.23 10.27 -2.12
C VAL A 29 -3.38 11.11 -1.57
N THR A 30 -4.41 10.45 -1.05
CA THR A 30 -5.59 11.10 -0.49
C THR A 30 -5.91 10.60 0.91
N VAL A 31 -6.61 11.41 1.69
CA VAL A 31 -7.24 10.94 2.92
C VAL A 31 -8.52 10.20 2.51
N SER A 32 -8.61 8.92 2.86
CA SER A 32 -9.85 8.18 2.75
C SER A 32 -10.66 8.40 4.03
N ALA A 33 -11.77 9.11 3.91
CA ALA A 33 -12.76 9.09 4.98
C ALA A 33 -13.44 7.72 4.94
N ALA A 34 -13.48 7.02 6.07
CA ALA A 34 -14.02 5.65 6.18
C ALA A 34 -15.55 5.56 5.95
N ASP A 35 -16.16 6.56 5.33
CA ASP A 35 -17.60 6.69 5.17
C ASP A 35 -17.94 7.18 3.77
N ARG A 36 -17.58 6.36 2.77
CA ARG A 36 -18.22 6.47 1.46
C ARG A 36 -18.52 5.07 0.95
N GLU A 37 -19.57 4.49 1.52
CA GLU A 37 -20.33 3.45 0.83
C GLU A 37 -20.72 4.04 -0.55
N PRO A 38 -20.32 3.44 -1.68
CA PRO A 38 -20.72 3.94 -2.97
C PRO A 38 -22.23 3.77 -3.10
N GLU A 39 -22.98 4.87 -3.17
CA GLU A 39 -24.39 4.85 -3.59
C GLU A 39 -24.46 4.17 -4.96
N VAL A 40 -24.89 2.90 -4.98
CA VAL A 40 -25.10 2.16 -6.22
C VAL A 40 -26.39 2.69 -6.84
N PRO A 41 -26.37 3.37 -8.01
CA PRO A 41 -27.61 3.63 -8.72
C PRO A 41 -28.17 2.29 -9.19
N SER A 42 -29.30 1.87 -8.59
CA SER A 42 -30.09 0.74 -9.06
C SER A 42 -30.52 0.99 -10.51
N GLY A 43 -29.80 0.38 -11.44
CA GLY A 43 -30.03 0.44 -12.88
C GLY A 43 -29.74 -0.92 -13.51
N ASP A 44 -30.75 -1.46 -14.16
CA ASP A 44 -30.90 -2.83 -14.65
C ASP A 44 -29.78 -3.39 -15.55
N THR A 45 -29.47 -4.66 -15.30
CA THR A 45 -28.93 -5.70 -16.21
C THR A 45 -27.61 -5.46 -16.95
N ALA A 46 -26.50 -5.77 -16.27
CA ALA A 46 -25.35 -6.42 -16.90
C ALA A 46 -24.83 -7.50 -15.95
N PHE A 47 -24.51 -8.68 -16.49
CA PHE A 47 -24.00 -9.81 -15.73
C PHE A 47 -22.74 -9.38 -14.94
N THR A 48 -22.89 -9.14 -13.64
CA THR A 48 -21.77 -8.93 -12.73
C THR A 48 -21.67 -10.17 -11.86
N SER A 49 -20.65 -11.00 -12.09
CA SER A 49 -20.27 -12.02 -11.11
C SER A 49 -19.75 -11.29 -9.88
N ARG A 50 -20.61 -11.08 -8.89
CA ARG A 50 -20.21 -10.74 -7.53
C ARG A 50 -20.01 -12.04 -6.77
N LEU A 51 -18.78 -12.27 -6.32
CA LEU A 51 -18.50 -13.23 -5.27
C LEU A 51 -18.88 -12.57 -3.95
N ASP A 52 -20.14 -12.72 -3.54
CA ASP A 52 -20.58 -12.41 -2.18
C ASP A 52 -20.10 -13.54 -1.27
N MET A 53 -19.05 -13.26 -0.49
CA MET A 53 -18.72 -14.08 0.68
C MET A 53 -19.66 -13.70 1.82
N ASP A 54 -20.81 -14.36 1.83
CA ASP A 54 -21.80 -14.32 2.92
C ASP A 54 -21.17 -14.90 4.21
N ILE A 55 -20.60 -14.04 5.06
CA ILE A 55 -20.36 -14.40 6.47
C ILE A 55 -21.69 -14.24 7.18
N HIS A 56 -22.46 -15.32 7.25
CA HIS A 56 -23.62 -15.40 8.13
C HIS A 56 -23.15 -15.34 9.59
N ASN A 57 -23.41 -14.23 10.26
CA ASN A 57 -23.53 -14.23 11.71
C ASN A 57 -24.67 -13.28 12.12
N GLY A 58 -25.82 -13.86 12.45
CA GLY A 58 -26.95 -13.14 13.00
C GLY A 58 -26.69 -12.72 14.45
N GLU A 59 -27.00 -11.48 14.78
CA GLU A 59 -27.99 -11.07 15.79
C GLU A 59 -27.84 -9.57 16.13
N GLU A 60 -28.94 -8.83 15.92
CA GLU A 60 -29.45 -7.60 16.55
C GLU A 60 -28.69 -6.25 16.44
N PRO A 61 -29.45 -5.12 16.29
CA PRO A 61 -28.92 -3.82 15.90
C PRO A 61 -28.32 -3.08 17.10
N VAL A 62 -26.99 -3.05 17.18
CA VAL A 62 -26.28 -2.09 18.04
C VAL A 62 -26.19 -0.78 17.26
N GLU A 63 -26.81 0.27 17.81
CA GLU A 63 -26.74 1.63 17.27
C GLU A 63 -25.32 1.98 16.83
N PRO A 64 -25.12 2.63 15.67
CA PRO A 64 -23.78 3.03 15.27
C PRO A 64 -23.31 4.11 16.25
N SER A 65 -22.55 3.66 17.25
CA SER A 65 -21.67 4.52 18.01
C SER A 65 -20.90 5.33 16.99
N SER A 66 -21.18 6.63 16.94
CA SER A 66 -20.48 7.61 16.11
C SER A 66 -19.04 7.81 16.61
N ALA A 67 -18.31 6.72 16.78
CA ALA A 67 -16.87 6.72 16.85
C ALA A 67 -16.42 7.19 15.47
N ARG A 68 -15.98 8.45 15.40
CA ARG A 68 -15.31 8.98 14.21
C ARG A 68 -14.22 7.99 13.81
N HIS A 69 -14.46 7.30 12.69
CA HIS A 69 -13.54 6.31 12.17
C HIS A 69 -12.15 6.95 11.94
N PRO A 70 -11.06 6.23 12.20
CA PRO A 70 -9.72 6.74 11.90
C PRO A 70 -9.61 7.01 10.39
N CYS A 71 -9.31 8.25 10.01
CA CYS A 71 -9.12 8.62 8.60
C CYS A 71 -7.88 7.90 8.04
N SER A 72 -8.05 6.89 7.19
CA SER A 72 -6.96 6.20 6.52
C SER A 72 -6.37 7.05 5.38
N ILE A 73 -5.19 6.69 4.90
CA ILE A 73 -4.56 7.31 3.74
C ILE A 73 -4.58 6.30 2.60
N LEU A 74 -5.16 6.69 1.46
CA LEU A 74 -5.17 5.92 0.24
C LEU A 74 -4.05 6.40 -0.68
N VAL A 75 -3.16 5.48 -1.05
CA VAL A 75 -2.16 5.68 -2.09
C VAL A 75 -2.60 4.94 -3.33
N VAL A 76 -2.61 5.61 -4.48
CA VAL A 76 -2.88 4.99 -5.79
C VAL A 76 -1.66 5.19 -6.68
N LEU A 77 -1.11 4.09 -7.17
CA LEU A 77 -0.08 4.07 -8.20
C LEU A 77 -0.72 3.58 -9.49
N ALA A 78 -0.67 4.37 -10.55
CA ALA A 78 -1.16 4.00 -11.87
C ALA A 78 -0.05 4.06 -12.91
N PHE A 79 -0.12 3.18 -13.92
CA PHE A 79 0.84 3.07 -15.01
C PHE A 79 0.23 3.54 -16.34
N ASP A 80 1.07 3.71 -17.36
CA ASP A 80 0.65 4.21 -18.68
C ASP A 80 -0.18 3.21 -19.50
N ASP A 81 -0.12 1.92 -19.16
CA ASP A 81 -0.95 0.84 -19.69
C ASP A 81 -2.40 0.85 -19.14
N GLY A 82 -2.70 1.77 -18.21
CA GLY A 82 -4.00 1.91 -17.56
C GLY A 82 -4.20 1.01 -16.34
N SER A 83 -3.22 0.18 -15.97
CA SER A 83 -3.25 -0.59 -14.73
C SER A 83 -2.99 0.31 -13.52
N SER A 84 -3.53 -0.08 -12.36
CA SER A 84 -3.28 0.63 -11.10
C SER A 84 -3.40 -0.29 -9.90
N THR A 85 -2.71 0.07 -8.83
CA THR A 85 -2.82 -0.53 -7.51
C THR A 85 -3.20 0.53 -6.50
N SER A 86 -3.85 0.11 -5.41
CA SER A 86 -4.24 0.99 -4.33
C SER A 86 -3.85 0.39 -2.98
N VAL A 87 -3.21 1.20 -2.13
CA VAL A 87 -2.75 0.81 -0.79
C VAL A 87 -3.45 1.68 0.23
N LEU A 88 -4.14 1.05 1.17
CA LEU A 88 -4.80 1.74 2.28
C LEU A 88 -3.95 1.64 3.54
N LEU A 89 -3.54 2.77 4.09
CA LEU A 89 -2.75 2.87 5.32
C LEU A 89 -3.64 3.34 6.47
N GLU A 90 -3.74 2.53 7.52
CA GLU A 90 -4.56 2.84 8.69
C GLU A 90 -3.80 3.72 9.69
N GLN A 91 -4.49 4.62 10.38
CA GLN A 91 -3.88 5.48 11.42
C GLN A 91 -3.42 4.73 12.67
N SER A 92 -3.87 3.49 12.84
CA SER A 92 -3.46 2.58 13.91
C SER A 92 -2.06 2.00 13.68
N MET A 93 -1.57 1.97 12.44
CA MET A 93 -0.27 1.42 12.10
C MET A 93 0.86 2.26 12.69
N THR A 94 1.93 1.60 13.11
CA THR A 94 3.20 2.29 13.31
C THR A 94 3.74 2.78 11.98
N GLU A 95 4.64 3.78 12.02
CA GLU A 95 5.30 4.26 10.80
C GLU A 95 6.02 3.11 10.07
N ALA A 96 6.74 2.26 10.80
CA ALA A 96 7.48 1.16 10.21
C ALA A 96 6.58 0.13 9.51
N GLU A 97 5.43 -0.20 10.11
CA GLU A 97 4.44 -1.08 9.48
C GLU A 97 3.85 -0.43 8.23
N ALA A 98 3.46 0.85 8.32
CA ALA A 98 2.88 1.58 7.19
C ALA A 98 3.84 1.66 6.01
N VAL A 99 5.13 1.97 6.23
CA VAL A 99 6.08 2.02 5.09
C VAL A 99 6.51 0.64 4.62
N ALA A 100 6.57 -0.38 5.48
CA ALA A 100 6.83 -1.74 5.03
C ALA A 100 5.71 -2.26 4.12
N LEU A 101 4.44 -2.06 4.52
CA LEU A 101 3.27 -2.42 3.71
C LEU A 101 3.24 -1.64 2.39
N LEU A 102 3.45 -0.32 2.45
CA LEU A 102 3.50 0.52 1.25
C LEU A 102 4.61 0.04 0.30
N ALA A 103 5.79 -0.25 0.83
CA ALA A 103 6.93 -0.71 0.03
C ALA A 103 6.69 -2.07 -0.61
N GLU A 104 6.08 -3.01 0.10
CA GLU A 104 5.69 -4.33 -0.43
C GLU A 104 4.71 -4.18 -1.59
N GLN A 105 3.62 -3.44 -1.39
CA GLN A 105 2.58 -3.32 -2.42
C GLN A 105 3.05 -2.56 -3.66
N LEU A 106 3.82 -1.48 -3.50
CA LEU A 106 4.42 -0.77 -4.63
C LEU A 106 5.45 -1.65 -5.35
N GLN A 107 6.25 -2.42 -4.62
CA GLN A 107 7.20 -3.36 -5.20
C GLN A 107 6.50 -4.41 -6.07
N ASP A 108 5.45 -5.04 -5.57
CA ASP A 108 4.72 -6.07 -6.31
C ASP A 108 4.14 -5.51 -7.61
N SER A 109 3.54 -4.32 -7.55
CA SER A 109 2.99 -3.68 -8.75
C SER A 109 4.06 -3.27 -9.77
N VAL A 110 5.22 -2.79 -9.31
CA VAL A 110 6.34 -2.51 -10.22
C VAL A 110 6.94 -3.78 -10.79
N LEU A 111 7.05 -4.86 -10.00
CA LEU A 111 7.50 -6.16 -10.47
C LEU A 111 6.60 -6.69 -11.58
N GLU A 112 5.28 -6.62 -11.40
CA GLU A 112 4.31 -7.04 -12.41
C GLU A 112 4.43 -6.19 -13.68
N HIS A 113 4.44 -4.86 -13.56
CA HIS A 113 4.50 -3.95 -14.70
C HIS A 113 5.83 -4.07 -15.48
N THR A 114 6.95 -4.31 -14.80
CA THR A 114 8.28 -4.44 -15.45
C THR A 114 8.60 -5.85 -15.95
N GLY A 115 7.64 -6.78 -15.90
CA GLY A 115 7.83 -8.16 -16.36
C GLY A 115 8.76 -8.98 -15.47
N GLY A 116 8.77 -8.72 -14.16
CA GLY A 116 9.48 -9.49 -13.14
C GLY A 116 10.94 -9.09 -12.92
N ALA A 117 11.33 -7.88 -13.32
CA ALA A 117 12.68 -7.38 -13.05
C ALA A 117 12.89 -7.22 -11.52
N PRO A 118 13.89 -7.87 -10.89
CA PRO A 118 14.00 -7.87 -9.44
C PRO A 118 14.30 -6.46 -8.93
N VAL A 119 13.32 -5.84 -8.26
CA VAL A 119 13.42 -4.49 -7.71
C VAL A 119 12.85 -4.45 -6.27
N PRO A 120 13.52 -3.76 -5.32
CA PRO A 120 14.88 -3.32 -5.48
C PRO A 120 15.81 -4.56 -5.41
N ARG A 121 16.90 -4.53 -6.18
CA ARG A 121 17.83 -5.67 -6.25
C ARG A 121 18.43 -5.95 -4.88
N CYS A 122 18.47 -7.22 -4.48
CA CYS A 122 19.28 -7.61 -3.34
C CYS A 122 20.78 -7.49 -3.71
N PRO A 123 21.61 -6.78 -2.93
CA PRO A 123 23.04 -6.67 -3.19
C PRO A 123 23.70 -8.06 -3.30
N GLY A 124 24.39 -8.31 -4.42
CA GLY A 124 25.10 -9.57 -4.69
C GLY A 124 24.22 -10.76 -5.11
N HIS A 125 22.90 -10.59 -5.25
CA HIS A 125 21.97 -11.67 -5.63
C HIS A 125 21.04 -11.27 -6.77
N ARG A 126 20.31 -12.24 -7.33
CA ARG A 126 19.40 -12.08 -8.47
C ARG A 126 17.91 -11.99 -8.09
N HIS A 127 17.59 -11.93 -6.80
CA HIS A 127 16.23 -11.83 -6.29
C HIS A 127 15.93 -10.39 -5.81
N PRO A 128 14.64 -10.00 -5.76
CA PRO A 128 14.23 -8.78 -5.09
C PRO A 128 14.47 -8.90 -3.58
N ALA A 129 14.84 -7.79 -2.93
CA ALA A 129 14.77 -7.70 -1.47
C ALA A 129 13.31 -7.56 -1.03
N VAL A 130 12.95 -8.09 0.14
CA VAL A 130 11.57 -8.10 0.65
C VAL A 130 11.40 -7.01 1.71
N ALA A 131 10.34 -6.21 1.63
CA ALA A 131 10.02 -5.24 2.68
C ALA A 131 9.59 -5.95 3.98
N LYS A 132 10.21 -5.60 5.11
CA LYS A 132 9.86 -6.14 6.44
C LYS A 132 10.10 -5.10 7.53
N VAL A 133 9.40 -5.23 8.65
CA VAL A 133 9.78 -4.54 9.88
C VAL A 133 10.83 -5.37 10.61
N VAL A 134 12.00 -4.80 10.84
CA VAL A 134 13.12 -5.41 11.58
C VAL A 134 13.57 -4.43 12.66
N ASP A 135 13.58 -4.89 13.92
CA ASP A 135 13.94 -4.08 15.08
C ASP A 135 13.16 -2.75 15.17
N GLY A 136 11.88 -2.78 14.79
CA GLY A 136 10.99 -1.61 14.78
C GLY A 136 11.20 -0.65 13.61
N ALA A 137 12.02 -1.00 12.62
CA ALA A 137 12.29 -0.19 11.43
C ALA A 137 11.93 -0.91 10.13
N ALA A 138 11.30 -0.20 9.20
CA ALA A 138 11.01 -0.72 7.86
C ALA A 138 12.30 -0.89 7.05
N SER A 139 12.55 -2.12 6.60
CA SER A 139 13.80 -2.53 5.97
C SER A 139 13.59 -3.43 4.76
N TRP A 140 14.36 -3.19 3.71
CA TRP A 140 14.58 -4.16 2.64
C TRP A 140 15.44 -5.29 3.16
N THR A 141 14.91 -6.50 3.15
CA THR A 141 15.54 -7.69 3.74
C THR A 141 15.85 -8.71 2.65
N CYS A 142 17.10 -9.18 2.62
CA CYS A 142 17.49 -10.28 1.75
C CYS A 142 16.81 -11.58 2.20
N PRO A 143 16.01 -12.24 1.33
CA PRO A 143 15.36 -13.51 1.70
C PRO A 143 16.35 -14.66 1.92
N GLN A 144 17.56 -14.60 1.37
CA GLN A 144 18.53 -15.69 1.47
C GLN A 144 19.41 -15.64 2.73
N ASN A 145 19.76 -14.45 3.21
CA ASN A 145 20.72 -14.31 4.31
C ASN A 145 20.31 -13.31 5.39
N GLY A 146 19.11 -12.74 5.30
CA GLY A 146 18.55 -11.84 6.30
C GLY A 146 19.24 -10.48 6.39
N ARG A 147 20.21 -10.15 5.52
CA ARG A 147 20.80 -8.81 5.51
C ARG A 147 19.74 -7.76 5.24
N THR A 148 19.72 -6.73 6.07
CA THR A 148 18.76 -5.63 6.00
C THR A 148 19.42 -4.33 5.55
N ARG A 149 18.63 -3.46 4.94
CA ARG A 149 18.93 -2.04 4.76
C ARG A 149 17.64 -1.23 4.90
N PRO A 150 17.68 0.02 5.38
CA PRO A 150 16.47 0.84 5.55
C PRO A 150 15.69 1.00 4.24
N ILE A 151 14.36 1.05 4.34
CA ILE A 151 13.49 1.45 3.23
C ILE A 151 13.55 2.96 3.05
N LEU A 152 13.37 3.73 4.12
CA LEU A 152 13.51 5.18 4.02
C LEU A 152 14.98 5.55 4.15
N SER A 153 15.50 6.27 3.15
CA SER A 153 16.83 6.89 3.24
C SER A 153 16.72 8.05 4.21
N GLY A 154 16.94 7.79 5.50
CA GLY A 154 16.52 8.63 6.61
C GLY A 154 16.58 10.15 6.36
N ALA A 155 15.43 10.80 6.49
CA ALA A 155 15.38 12.11 7.14
C ALA A 155 15.62 11.88 8.64
N ALA A 156 16.87 11.62 9.02
CA ALA A 156 17.32 11.67 10.40
C ALA A 156 17.87 13.07 10.64
N GLY A 157 17.05 13.95 11.21
CA GLY A 157 17.42 15.33 11.57
C GLY A 157 16.26 16.30 11.49
#